data_AF-M4M985-F1
#
_entry.id   AF-M4M985-F1
#
_cell.length_a   1.000
_cell.length_b   1.000
_cell.length_c   1.000
_cell.angle_alpha   90.00
_cell.angle_beta   90.00
_cell.angle_gamma   90.00
#
_symmetry.space_group_name_H-M   'P 1'
#
loop_
_entity.id
_entity.type
_entity.pdbx_description
1 polymer ?
#
loop_
_entity_poly.entity_id
_entity_poly.type
_entity_poly.pdbx_seq_one_letter_code
_entity_poly.pdbx_strand_id
1 'polypeptide(L)'
;ILMLFLRSARDSALVVLTLALSAVLTALFAHLAGLQLNYANIIALPLLLGVGVSFNVYFVMNWRDGMKHLLGSATARAVLFSALTTGTAFGSLAASQDRGTASLGALLLLSLLAVLIATFVFLPALLYVLPRRE
;
A
#
# COMPACT_ATOMS: atom_id res chain seq x y z
N ILE A 1 -4.51 16.47 4.74
CA ILE A 1 -4.22 15.70 5.97
C ILE A 1 -2.75 15.27 6.04
N LEU A 2 -2.18 14.61 5.03
CA LEU A 2 -0.74 14.23 5.00
C LEU A 2 0.24 15.41 5.25
N MET A 3 0.06 16.55 4.58
CA MET A 3 0.88 17.77 4.82
C MET A 3 0.75 18.31 6.25
N LEU A 4 -0.41 18.17 6.89
CA LEU A 4 -0.66 18.60 8.27
C LEU A 4 0.00 17.65 9.27
N PHE A 5 -0.02 16.34 9.01
CA PHE A 5 0.58 15.31 9.88
C PHE A 5 2.10 15.24 9.78
N LEU A 6 2.66 15.33 8.56
CA LEU A 6 4.11 15.19 8.37
C LEU A 6 4.84 16.55 8.49
N ARG A 7 4.13 17.69 8.46
CA ARG A 7 4.68 19.07 8.51
C ARG A 7 5.86 19.30 7.55
N SER A 8 5.93 18.52 6.47
CA SER A 8 7.00 18.50 5.49
C SER A 8 6.40 18.17 4.12
N ALA A 9 6.55 19.10 3.17
CA ALA A 9 6.07 18.92 1.80
C ALA A 9 6.80 17.79 1.08
N ARG A 10 8.06 17.51 1.46
CA ARG A 10 8.88 16.44 0.87
C ARG A 10 8.39 15.07 1.29
N ASP A 11 8.17 14.83 2.58
CA ASP A 11 7.74 13.51 3.04
C ASP A 11 6.31 13.20 2.55
N SER A 12 5.46 14.22 2.45
CA SER A 12 4.14 14.09 1.81
C SER A 12 4.26 13.72 0.33
N ALA A 13 5.19 14.33 -0.42
CA ALA A 13 5.42 13.99 -1.82
C ALA A 13 5.96 12.57 -2.01
N LEU A 14 6.85 12.09 -1.12
CA LEU A 14 7.36 10.72 -1.15
C LEU A 14 6.23 9.70 -0.93
N VAL A 15 5.35 9.93 0.05
CA VAL A 15 4.20 9.06 0.29
C VAL A 15 3.28 9.04 -0.92
N VAL A 16 2.96 10.21 -1.49
CA VAL A 16 2.11 10.31 -2.69
C VAL A 16 2.75 9.61 -3.89
N LEU A 17 4.05 9.72 -4.08
CA LEU A 17 4.77 9.07 -5.17
C LEU A 17 4.76 7.55 -5.02
N THR A 18 5.06 7.02 -3.83
CA THR A 18 5.00 5.57 -3.55
C THR A 18 3.57 5.05 -3.69
N LEU A 19 2.57 5.85 -3.32
CA LEU A 19 1.16 5.52 -3.51
C LEU A 19 0.76 5.48 -5.00
N ALA A 20 1.25 6.42 -5.79
CA ALA A 20 1.00 6.42 -7.23
C ALA A 20 1.64 5.19 -7.90
N LEU A 21 2.86 4.84 -7.50
CA LEU A 21 3.56 3.63 -7.94
C LEU A 21 2.79 2.35 -7.58
N SER A 22 2.31 2.24 -6.33
CA SER A 22 1.52 1.07 -5.92
C SER A 22 0.18 0.99 -6.67
N ALA A 23 -0.46 2.13 -6.95
CA ALA A 23 -1.68 2.19 -7.75
C ALA A 23 -1.43 1.73 -9.20
N VAL A 24 -0.34 2.16 -9.83
CA VAL A 24 0.06 1.73 -11.18
C VAL A 24 0.37 0.23 -11.19
N LEU A 25 1.14 -0.27 -10.23
CA LEU A 25 1.43 -1.70 -10.07
C LEU A 25 0.14 -2.51 -9.89
N THR A 26 -0.80 -2.01 -9.10
CA THR A 26 -2.09 -2.66 -8.90
C THR A 26 -2.90 -2.71 -10.19
N ALA A 27 -2.95 -1.60 -10.93
CA ALA A 27 -3.63 -1.56 -12.22
C ALA A 27 -3.00 -2.52 -13.23
N LEU A 28 -1.66 -2.63 -13.23
CA LEU A 28 -0.93 -3.57 -14.07
C LEU A 28 -1.25 -5.03 -13.69
N PHE A 29 -1.23 -5.37 -12.41
CA PHE A 29 -1.59 -6.71 -11.94
C PHE A 29 -3.06 -7.04 -12.20
N ALA A 30 -3.97 -6.08 -12.02
CA ALA A 30 -5.37 -6.24 -12.36
C ALA A 30 -5.58 -6.55 -13.84
N HIS A 31 -4.87 -5.81 -14.70
CA HIS A 31 -4.90 -6.03 -16.15
C HIS A 31 -4.32 -7.40 -16.54
N LEU A 32 -3.17 -7.78 -15.96
CA LEU A 32 -2.55 -9.09 -16.19
C LEU A 32 -3.42 -10.25 -15.69
N ALA A 33 -4.16 -10.06 -14.60
CA ALA A 33 -5.12 -11.03 -14.09
C ALA A 33 -6.43 -11.09 -14.90
N GLY A 34 -6.58 -10.26 -15.95
CA GLY A 34 -7.79 -10.20 -16.76
C GLY A 34 -9.02 -9.66 -16.03
N LEU A 35 -8.82 -8.97 -14.90
CA LEU A 35 -9.91 -8.42 -14.08
C LEU A 35 -10.43 -7.14 -14.73
N GLN A 36 -11.68 -7.15 -15.16
CA GLN A 36 -12.34 -5.96 -15.67
C GLN A 36 -12.85 -5.11 -14.50
N LEU A 37 -12.59 -3.81 -14.55
CA LEU A 37 -13.18 -2.86 -13.61
C LEU A 37 -14.68 -2.78 -13.90
N ASN A 38 -15.48 -3.43 -13.04
CA ASN A 38 -16.93 -3.36 -13.08
C ASN A 38 -17.44 -2.40 -11.98
N TYR A 39 -18.72 -2.03 -12.03
CA TYR A 39 -19.33 -1.12 -11.04
C TYR A 39 -19.16 -1.61 -9.60
N ALA A 40 -19.16 -2.93 -9.37
CA ALA A 40 -18.90 -3.51 -8.05
C ALA A 40 -17.47 -3.22 -7.55
N ASN A 41 -16.49 -3.23 -8.46
CA ASN A 41 -15.07 -3.16 -8.14
C ASN A 41 -14.56 -1.72 -8.04
N ILE A 42 -15.34 -0.73 -8.48
CA ILE A 42 -14.90 0.67 -8.47
C ILE A 42 -14.62 1.19 -7.05
N ILE A 43 -15.28 0.59 -6.05
CA ILE A 43 -15.09 0.85 -4.61
C ILE A 43 -13.71 0.34 -4.15
N ALA A 44 -13.08 -0.58 -4.88
CA ALA A 44 -11.73 -1.05 -4.55
C ALA A 44 -10.70 0.06 -4.65
N LEU A 45 -10.86 1.04 -5.56
CA LEU A 45 -9.93 2.16 -5.78
C LEU A 45 -9.72 3.06 -4.55
N PRO A 46 -10.75 3.61 -3.90
CA PRO A 46 -10.56 4.37 -2.67
C PRO A 46 -10.04 3.52 -1.52
N LEU A 47 -10.43 2.23 -1.44
CA LEU A 47 -9.93 1.32 -0.42
C LEU A 47 -8.43 1.04 -0.58
N LEU A 48 -7.99 0.89 -1.83
CA LEU A 48 -6.61 0.79 -2.28
C LEU A 48 -5.75 1.95 -1.78
N LEU A 49 -6.24 3.17 -2.01
CA LEU A 49 -5.56 4.39 -1.58
C LEU A 49 -5.48 4.46 -0.05
N GLY A 50 -6.53 4.08 0.67
CA GLY A 50 -6.55 4.09 2.13
C GLY A 50 -5.54 3.11 2.76
N VAL A 51 -5.50 1.87 2.26
CA VAL A 51 -4.56 0.84 2.72
C VAL A 51 -3.12 1.22 2.35
N GLY A 52 -2.92 1.71 1.13
CA GLY A 52 -1.62 2.19 0.63
C GLY A 52 -1.02 3.31 1.48
N VAL A 53 -1.80 4.32 1.84
CA VAL A 53 -1.31 5.46 2.64
C VAL A 53 -0.95 4.99 4.05
N SER A 54 -1.77 4.13 4.66
CA SER A 54 -1.62 3.71 6.06
C SER A 54 -0.25 3.06 6.30
N PHE A 55 0.18 2.12 5.47
CA PHE A 55 1.48 1.45 5.63
C PHE A 55 2.67 2.39 5.36
N ASN A 56 2.57 3.25 4.34
CA ASN A 56 3.62 4.21 4.02
C ASN A 56 3.87 5.20 5.16
N VAL A 57 2.81 5.69 5.81
CA VAL A 57 2.93 6.67 6.91
C VAL A 57 3.67 6.07 8.11
N TYR A 58 3.41 4.81 8.48
CA TYR A 58 4.13 4.15 9.57
C TYR A 58 5.63 4.04 9.31
N PHE A 59 6.03 3.66 8.09
CA PHE A 59 7.44 3.56 7.74
C PHE A 59 8.13 4.93 7.70
N VAL A 60 7.46 5.97 7.19
CA VAL A 60 7.99 7.35 7.17
C VAL A 60 8.14 7.90 8.60
N MET A 61 7.19 7.62 9.50
CA MET A 61 7.34 7.98 10.92
C MET A 61 8.52 7.26 11.57
N ASN A 62 8.69 5.97 11.31
CA ASN A 62 9.79 5.18 11.86
C ASN A 62 11.16 5.68 11.35
N TRP A 63 11.24 6.10 10.08
CA TRP A 63 12.43 6.75 9.53
C TRP A 63 12.70 8.11 10.18
N ARG A 64 11.66 8.91 10.44
CA ARG A 64 11.80 10.20 11.12
C ARG A 64 12.38 10.07 12.52
N ASP A 65 12.11 8.95 13.19
CA ASP A 65 12.60 8.59 14.53
C ASP A 65 14.03 8.02 14.53
N GLY A 66 14.72 8.01 13.38
CA GLY A 66 16.14 7.63 13.28
C GLY A 66 16.41 6.12 13.13
N MET A 67 15.38 5.31 12.92
CA MET A 67 15.53 3.86 12.77
C MET A 67 16.14 3.49 11.41
N LYS A 68 17.42 3.08 11.41
CA LYS A 68 18.17 2.66 10.21
C LYS A 68 17.76 1.28 9.68
N HIS A 69 17.17 0.41 10.51
CA HIS A 69 16.65 -0.90 10.09
C HIS A 69 15.13 -0.88 9.91
N LEU A 70 14.69 -0.41 8.74
CA LEU A 70 13.27 -0.35 8.36
C LEU A 70 12.65 -1.75 8.19
N LEU A 71 13.37 -2.70 7.57
CA LEU A 71 12.86 -4.06 7.33
C LEU A 71 12.88 -4.97 8.56
N GLY A 72 13.72 -4.68 9.55
CA GLY A 72 13.85 -5.47 10.78
C GLY A 72 13.04 -4.95 11.97
N SER A 73 12.29 -3.84 11.80
CA SER A 73 11.61 -3.20 12.92
C SER A 73 10.33 -3.93 13.32
N ALA A 74 9.89 -3.70 14.57
CA ALA A 74 8.59 -4.17 15.05
C ALA A 74 7.44 -3.69 14.15
N THR A 75 7.59 -2.51 13.54
CA THR A 75 6.63 -1.92 12.59
C THR A 75 6.50 -2.77 11.32
N ALA A 76 7.60 -3.26 10.74
CA ALA A 76 7.56 -4.12 9.57
C ALA A 76 6.82 -5.44 9.84
N ARG A 77 7.08 -6.04 11.01
CA ARG A 77 6.34 -7.24 11.46
C ARG A 77 4.86 -6.95 11.69
N ALA A 78 4.54 -5.85 12.37
CA ALA A 78 3.15 -5.44 12.60
C ALA A 78 2.38 -5.20 11.29
N VAL A 79 3.03 -4.56 10.31
CA VAL A 79 2.48 -4.35 8.96
C VAL A 79 2.24 -5.69 8.26
N LEU A 80 3.18 -6.64 8.33
CA LEU A 80 2.99 -7.98 7.76
C LEU A 80 1.82 -8.74 8.40
N PHE A 81 1.68 -8.71 9.73
CA PHE A 81 0.55 -9.34 10.42
C PHE A 81 -0.80 -8.67 10.07
N SER A 82 -0.81 -7.34 10.01
CA SER A 82 -1.99 -6.58 9.57
C SER A 82 -2.37 -6.95 8.14
N ALA A 83 -1.39 -7.00 7.24
CA ALA A 83 -1.59 -7.40 5.86
C ALA A 83 -2.08 -8.84 5.72
N LEU A 84 -1.55 -9.79 6.50
CA LEU A 84 -2.06 -11.17 6.49
C LEU A 84 -3.52 -11.24 6.93
N THR A 85 -3.90 -10.47 7.94
CA THR A 85 -5.30 -10.41 8.43
C THR A 85 -6.21 -9.81 7.37
N THR A 86 -5.82 -8.67 6.78
CA THR A 86 -6.55 -8.00 5.70
C THR A 86 -6.62 -8.86 4.44
N GLY A 87 -5.53 -9.52 4.07
CA GLY A 87 -5.45 -10.45 2.94
C GLY A 87 -6.35 -11.67 3.15
N THR A 88 -6.51 -12.14 4.39
CA THR A 88 -7.45 -13.22 4.71
C THR A 88 -8.90 -12.76 4.54
N ALA A 89 -9.24 -11.54 4.99
CA ALA A 89 -10.56 -10.95 4.79
C ALA A 89 -10.88 -10.76 3.29
N PHE A 90 -9.93 -10.21 2.52
CA PHE A 90 -10.08 -10.03 1.07
C PHE A 90 -10.08 -11.37 0.31
N GLY A 91 -9.35 -12.37 0.78
CA GLY A 91 -9.37 -13.73 0.24
C GLY A 91 -10.71 -14.42 0.45
N SER A 92 -11.33 -14.23 1.61
CA SER A 92 -12.69 -14.72 1.86
C SER A 92 -13.71 -14.06 0.91
N LEU A 93 -13.57 -12.75 0.65
CA LEU A 93 -14.38 -12.05 -0.36
C LEU A 93 -14.12 -12.56 -1.77
N ALA A 94 -12.87 -12.86 -2.12
CA ALA A 94 -12.51 -13.41 -3.43
C ALA A 94 -13.10 -14.82 -3.66
N ALA A 95 -13.33 -15.59 -2.59
CA ALA A 95 -13.96 -16.91 -2.63
C ALA A 95 -15.49 -16.86 -2.67
N SER A 96 -16.10 -15.67 -2.72
CA SER A 96 -17.55 -15.51 -2.79
C SER A 96 -18.13 -16.01 -4.11
N GLN A 97 -19.39 -16.47 -4.09
CA GLN A 97 -20.10 -16.95 -5.29
C GLN A 97 -20.61 -15.81 -6.18
N ASP A 98 -20.78 -14.60 -5.64
CA ASP A 98 -21.17 -13.44 -6.42
C ASP A 98 -19.98 -12.91 -7.23
N ARG A 99 -20.16 -12.80 -8.55
CA ARG A 99 -19.07 -12.41 -9.46
C ARG A 99 -18.54 -11.00 -9.19
N GLY A 100 -19.37 -10.11 -8.65
CA GLY A 100 -18.97 -8.74 -8.29
C GLY A 100 -18.07 -8.75 -7.05
N THR A 101 -18.48 -9.41 -5.98
CA THR A 101 -17.69 -9.48 -4.74
C THR A 101 -16.42 -10.30 -4.89
N ALA A 102 -16.45 -11.39 -5.66
CA ALA A 102 -15.26 -12.19 -5.95
C ALA A 102 -14.19 -11.38 -6.69
N SER A 103 -14.59 -10.61 -7.71
CA SER A 103 -13.69 -9.76 -8.50
C SER A 103 -13.14 -8.60 -7.67
N LEU A 104 -13.97 -8.00 -6.81
CA LEU A 104 -13.55 -7.00 -5.83
C LEU A 104 -12.50 -7.57 -4.86
N GLY A 105 -12.77 -8.74 -4.26
CA GLY A 105 -11.85 -9.37 -3.30
C GLY A 105 -10.49 -9.70 -3.93
N ALA A 106 -10.49 -10.23 -5.16
CA ALA A 106 -9.27 -10.50 -5.91
C ALA A 106 -8.47 -9.23 -6.23
N LEU A 107 -9.14 -8.16 -6.65
CA LEU A 107 -8.51 -6.85 -6.86
C LEU A 107 -7.87 -6.32 -5.58
N LEU A 108 -8.58 -6.39 -4.46
CA LEU A 108 -8.07 -5.93 -3.17
C LEU A 108 -6.88 -6.75 -2.69
N LEU A 109 -6.87 -8.06 -2.91
CA LEU A 109 -5.73 -8.93 -2.61
C LEU A 109 -4.49 -8.56 -3.42
N LEU A 110 -4.63 -8.42 -4.75
CA LEU A 110 -3.55 -8.00 -5.63
C LEU A 110 -3.03 -6.62 -5.25
N SER A 111 -3.95 -5.73 -4.88
CA SER A 111 -3.63 -4.38 -4.45
C SER A 111 -2.81 -4.34 -3.18
N LEU A 112 -3.17 -5.18 -2.22
CA LEU A 112 -2.46 -5.31 -0.95
C LEU A 112 -1.03 -5.80 -1.20
N LEU A 113 -0.86 -6.80 -2.08
CA LEU A 113 0.45 -7.29 -2.48
C LEU A 113 1.28 -6.19 -3.17
N ALA A 114 0.69 -5.44 -4.10
CA ALA A 114 1.34 -4.33 -4.78
C ALA A 114 1.78 -3.23 -3.81
N VAL A 115 0.92 -2.88 -2.84
CA VAL A 115 1.24 -1.92 -1.78
C VAL A 115 2.37 -2.42 -0.89
N LEU A 116 2.38 -3.71 -0.52
CA LEU A 116 3.49 -4.28 0.25
C LEU A 116 4.79 -4.20 -0.54
N ILE A 117 4.79 -4.62 -1.80
CA ILE A 117 5.98 -4.55 -2.66
C ILE A 117 6.47 -3.11 -2.77
N ALA A 118 5.58 -2.15 -3.04
CA ALA A 118 5.94 -0.74 -3.11
C ALA A 118 6.49 -0.21 -1.77
N THR A 119 5.86 -0.56 -0.65
CA THR A 119 6.28 -0.07 0.67
C THR A 119 7.59 -0.70 1.14
N PHE A 120 7.81 -1.99 0.89
CA PHE A 120 9.02 -2.70 1.33
C PHE A 120 10.20 -2.54 0.38
N VAL A 121 9.97 -2.26 -0.90
CA VAL A 121 11.03 -2.14 -1.92
C VAL A 121 11.27 -0.69 -2.30
N PHE A 122 10.22 0.04 -2.69
CA PHE A 122 10.39 1.42 -3.18
C PHE A 122 10.61 2.42 -2.05
N LEU A 123 9.88 2.31 -0.93
CA LEU A 123 10.03 3.28 0.17
C LEU A 123 11.46 3.33 0.76
N PRO A 124 12.14 2.22 1.11
CA PRO A 124 13.52 2.30 1.59
C PRO A 124 14.48 2.77 0.50
N ALA A 125 14.27 2.40 -0.77
CA ALA A 125 15.09 2.90 -1.88
C ALA A 125 14.96 4.42 -2.03
N LEU A 126 13.74 4.95 -1.93
CA LEU A 126 13.45 6.38 -2.05
C LEU A 126 13.99 7.18 -0.86
N LEU A 127 13.91 6.61 0.35
CA LEU A 127 14.52 7.18 1.56
C LEU A 127 16.05 7.17 1.52
N TYR A 128 16.66 6.18 0.86
CA TYR A 128 18.11 6.12 0.67
C TYR A 128 18.61 7.12 -0.39
N VAL A 129 17.82 7.32 -1.46
CA VAL A 129 18.14 8.25 -2.57
C VAL A 129 17.88 9.72 -2.22
N LEU A 130 16.94 10.00 -1.31
CA LEU A 130 16.78 11.32 -0.71
C LEU A 130 17.28 11.32 0.75
N PRO A 131 18.61 11.36 0.99
CA PRO A 131 19.12 11.60 2.32
C PRO A 131 18.61 12.95 2.83
N ARG A 132 18.20 12.95 4.09
CA ARG A 132 17.78 14.14 4.82
C ARG A 132 18.91 15.17 4.71
N ARG A 133 18.68 16.26 3.98
CA ARG A 133 19.52 17.45 4.14
C ARG A 133 19.19 18.00 5.53
N GLU A 134 20.16 17.89 6.43
CA GLU A 134 20.20 18.61 7.71
C GLU A 134 19.98 20.10 7.48
#